data_AF-A0A087SUJ6-F1
#
_entry.id   AF-A0A087SUJ6-F1
#
_cell.length_a   1.000
_cell.length_b   1.000
_cell.length_c   1.000
_cell.angle_alpha   90.00
_cell.angle_beta   90.00
_cell.angle_gamma   90.00
#
_symmetry.space_group_name_H-M   'P 1'
#
loop_
_entity.id
_entity.type
_entity.pdbx_description
1 polymer ?
#
loop_
_entity_poly.entity_id
_entity_poly.type
_entity_poly.pdbx_seq_one_letter_code
_entity_poly.pdbx_strand_id
1 'polypeptide(L)'
;MHFTSFVLVIFWVGFCHATEEVYLGDLPMENPDLIEGDILGADDHDDRNAVVDKRQIWPGGVVPYVEDPGLIKTVPSAIMTNARWLYKRDTCIRFVPRTTEKDYIRIFPGQGCYSHVGKTGGAQPVSLGMGCGYMGTVIHELAHALGFYHEQNRSDRDEWLTIFWENIKEG
;
A
#
# COMPACT_ATOMS: atom_id res chain seq x y z
N MET A 1 71.88 18.03 -19.86
CA MET A 1 71.06 16.85 -19.50
C MET A 1 69.68 17.36 -19.13
N HIS A 2 68.70 17.14 -20.00
CA HIS A 2 67.32 17.61 -19.84
C HIS A 2 66.58 16.77 -18.78
N PHE A 3 65.94 17.42 -17.82
CA PHE A 3 64.96 16.80 -16.93
C PHE A 3 63.59 16.80 -17.63
N THR A 4 63.09 15.63 -17.99
CA THR A 4 61.70 15.43 -18.40
C THR A 4 60.86 15.17 -17.14
N SER A 5 59.91 16.06 -16.85
CA SER A 5 58.88 15.82 -15.83
C SER A 5 57.82 14.88 -16.41
N PHE A 6 57.64 13.73 -15.78
CA PHE A 6 56.49 12.85 -16.02
C PHE A 6 55.32 13.31 -15.12
N VAL A 7 54.23 13.76 -15.74
CA VAL A 7 52.96 14.00 -15.05
C VAL A 7 52.22 12.67 -14.97
N LEU A 8 52.04 12.16 -13.75
CA LEU A 8 51.25 10.95 -13.49
C LEU A 8 49.76 11.34 -13.48
N VAL A 9 49.03 11.01 -14.54
CA VAL A 9 47.57 11.16 -14.56
C VAL A 9 46.95 9.92 -13.91
N ILE A 10 46.49 10.06 -12.67
CA ILE A 10 45.73 9.02 -11.97
C ILE A 10 44.30 9.06 -12.50
N PHE A 11 43.93 8.08 -13.33
CA PHE A 11 42.54 7.83 -13.68
C PHE A 11 41.84 7.20 -12.47
N TRP A 12 40.98 7.98 -11.80
CA TRP A 12 39.99 7.43 -10.88
C TRP A 12 38.97 6.64 -11.69
N VAL A 13 39.07 5.31 -11.65
CA VAL A 13 37.96 4.45 -12.06
C VAL A 13 36.92 4.54 -10.96
N GLY A 14 35.94 5.41 -11.14
CA GLY A 14 34.76 5.45 -10.31
C GLY A 14 34.00 4.13 -10.47
N PHE A 15 34.09 3.25 -9.48
CA PHE A 15 33.16 2.14 -9.35
C PHE A 15 31.77 2.72 -9.11
N CYS A 16 30.90 2.64 -10.12
CA CYS A 16 29.48 2.84 -9.93
C CYS A 16 28.96 1.61 -9.19
N HIS A 17 28.86 1.69 -7.86
CA HIS A 17 28.04 0.74 -7.11
C HIS A 17 26.59 1.13 -7.37
N ALA A 18 25.84 0.28 -8.07
CA ALA A 18 24.40 0.31 -7.99
C ALA A 18 24.04 -0.09 -6.56
N THR A 19 23.73 0.87 -5.71
CA THR A 19 22.94 0.60 -4.51
C THR A 19 21.58 0.16 -5.00
N GLU A 20 21.10 -1.04 -4.61
CA GLU A 20 19.68 -1.33 -4.64
C GLU A 20 19.00 -0.21 -3.83
N GLU A 21 18.42 0.76 -4.52
CA GLU A 21 17.48 1.67 -3.89
C GLU A 21 16.25 0.82 -3.56
N VAL A 22 16.24 0.22 -2.37
CA VAL A 22 14.99 -0.23 -1.77
C VAL A 22 14.12 1.02 -1.70
N TYR A 23 13.11 1.08 -2.55
CA TYR A 23 12.19 2.21 -2.55
C TYR A 23 11.57 2.24 -1.16
N LEU A 24 11.75 3.34 -0.42
CA LEU A 24 11.26 3.44 0.96
C LEU A 24 9.75 3.20 1.07
N GLY A 25 9.02 3.25 -0.05
CA GLY A 25 7.61 2.89 -0.15
C GLY A 25 7.29 1.40 -0.08
N ASP A 26 8.24 0.49 -0.38
CA ASP A 26 8.00 -0.96 -0.38
C ASP A 26 8.15 -1.56 1.03
N LEU A 27 9.14 -1.10 1.80
CA LEU A 27 9.34 -1.51 3.20
C LEU A 27 8.12 -1.37 4.12
N PRO A 28 7.32 -0.28 4.09
CA PRO A 28 6.15 -0.15 4.95
C PRO A 28 4.97 -1.01 4.48
N MET A 29 5.02 -1.58 3.27
CA MET A 29 4.04 -2.56 2.77
C MET A 29 4.40 -4.01 3.16
N GLU A 30 5.64 -4.26 3.59
CA GLU A 30 6.11 -5.57 4.04
C GLU A 30 5.90 -5.74 5.57
N ASN A 31 4.66 -5.98 6.01
CA ASN A 31 4.37 -6.26 7.43
C ASN A 31 4.37 -7.78 7.68
N PRO A 32 5.35 -8.34 8.43
CA PRO A 32 5.56 -9.79 8.53
C PRO A 32 4.42 -10.55 9.20
N ASP A 33 3.65 -9.89 10.07
CA ASP A 33 2.54 -10.50 10.80
C ASP A 33 1.18 -10.37 10.07
N LEU A 34 1.17 -9.83 8.84
CA LEU A 34 -0.03 -9.61 8.04
C LEU A 34 -0.06 -10.52 6.81
N ILE A 35 -1.28 -10.91 6.42
CA ILE A 35 -1.49 -11.71 5.22
C ILE A 35 -1.04 -10.90 4.00
N GLU A 36 -0.27 -11.53 3.13
CA GLU A 36 0.26 -10.93 1.90
C GLU A 36 1.05 -9.62 2.11
N GLY A 37 1.51 -9.36 3.34
CA GLY A 37 2.29 -8.19 3.71
C GLY A 37 1.47 -7.03 4.28
N ASP A 38 0.21 -6.83 3.91
CA ASP A 38 -0.56 -5.62 4.28
C ASP A 38 -2.07 -5.87 4.54
N ILE A 39 -2.52 -7.13 4.54
CA ILE A 39 -3.92 -7.49 4.77
C ILE A 39 -4.12 -7.92 6.22
N LEU A 40 -4.97 -7.18 6.93
CA LEU A 40 -5.35 -7.46 8.31
C LEU A 40 -6.59 -8.37 8.39
N GLY A 41 -6.49 -9.46 9.15
CA GLY A 41 -7.64 -10.26 9.58
C GLY A 41 -8.39 -10.99 8.45
N ALA A 42 -7.73 -11.24 7.32
CA ALA A 42 -8.18 -12.20 6.32
C ALA A 42 -7.57 -13.59 6.61
N ASP A 43 -8.23 -14.65 6.12
CA ASP A 43 -7.66 -16.00 6.08
C ASP A 43 -7.10 -16.25 4.67
N ASP A 44 -6.04 -17.06 4.55
CA ASP A 44 -5.29 -17.40 3.32
C ASP A 44 -6.07 -18.28 2.31
N HIS A 45 -7.39 -18.15 2.25
CA HIS A 45 -8.27 -19.07 1.52
C HIS A 45 -9.14 -18.40 0.46
N ASP A 46 -9.00 -17.11 0.20
CA ASP A 46 -9.74 -16.43 -0.87
C ASP A 46 -8.90 -16.40 -2.16
N ASP A 47 -9.29 -17.18 -3.16
CA ASP A 47 -8.63 -17.29 -4.46
C ASP A 47 -9.11 -16.25 -5.49
N ARG A 48 -9.77 -15.19 -4.99
CA ARG A 48 -10.39 -14.13 -5.78
C ARG A 48 -9.74 -12.78 -5.50
N ASN A 49 -9.72 -11.92 -6.51
CA ASN A 49 -9.24 -10.54 -6.35
C ASN A 49 -10.23 -9.61 -5.64
N ALA A 50 -11.48 -10.03 -5.42
CA ALA A 50 -12.48 -9.20 -4.78
C ALA A 50 -13.47 -10.03 -3.95
N VAL A 51 -13.90 -9.46 -2.82
CA VAL A 51 -14.89 -10.07 -1.94
C VAL A 51 -16.22 -10.25 -2.66
N VAL A 52 -16.81 -11.44 -2.50
CA VAL A 52 -18.14 -11.77 -3.05
C VAL A 52 -19.25 -11.70 -2.02
N ASP A 53 -18.91 -11.70 -0.73
CA ASP A 53 -19.87 -11.59 0.35
C ASP A 53 -20.44 -10.17 0.42
N LYS A 54 -21.74 -10.04 0.19
CA LYS A 54 -22.46 -8.77 0.26
C LYS A 54 -22.36 -8.08 1.62
N ARG A 55 -22.08 -8.83 2.69
CA ARG A 55 -21.88 -8.27 4.05
C ARG A 55 -20.58 -7.46 4.14
N GLN A 56 -19.58 -7.79 3.32
CA GLN A 56 -18.30 -7.10 3.19
C GLN A 56 -18.34 -5.93 2.18
N ILE A 57 -19.47 -5.71 1.49
CA ILE A 57 -19.61 -4.60 0.56
C ILE A 57 -20.17 -3.38 1.29
N TRP A 58 -19.56 -2.21 1.06
CA TRP A 58 -20.05 -0.94 1.59
C TRP A 58 -21.40 -0.56 0.96
N PRO A 59 -22.48 -0.40 1.76
CA PRO A 59 -23.81 -0.10 1.24
C PRO A 59 -23.82 1.17 0.37
N GLY A 60 -24.32 1.04 -0.86
CA GLY A 60 -24.39 2.15 -1.81
C GLY A 60 -23.03 2.70 -2.27
N GLY A 61 -21.92 1.99 -2.01
CA GLY A 61 -20.58 2.48 -2.29
C GLY A 61 -20.15 3.66 -1.41
N VAL A 62 -20.82 3.87 -0.27
CA VAL A 62 -20.51 4.95 0.67
C VAL A 62 -19.63 4.41 1.79
N VAL A 63 -18.45 5.01 1.96
CA VAL A 63 -17.47 4.65 2.99
C VAL A 63 -17.31 5.81 3.97
N PRO A 64 -17.97 5.78 5.13
CA PRO A 64 -17.74 6.75 6.19
C PRO A 64 -16.30 6.63 6.71
N TYR A 65 -15.63 7.75 6.95
CA TYR A 65 -14.26 7.76 7.46
C TYR A 65 -14.06 8.78 8.60
N VAL A 66 -13.07 8.48 9.45
CA VAL A 66 -12.43 9.44 10.35
C VAL A 66 -10.93 9.44 10.11
N GLU A 67 -10.30 10.61 10.20
CA GLU A 67 -8.84 10.76 10.14
C GLU A 67 -8.32 11.11 11.53
N ASP A 68 -7.33 10.36 12.00
CA ASP A 68 -6.62 10.70 13.22
C ASP A 68 -5.78 11.97 13.01
N PRO A 69 -5.74 12.91 13.97
CA PRO A 69 -4.97 14.15 13.83
C PRO A 69 -3.48 13.95 13.53
N GLY A 70 -2.90 12.82 13.96
CA GLY A 70 -1.50 12.49 13.72
C GLY A 70 -1.18 12.15 12.26
N LEU A 71 -2.19 11.84 11.43
CA LEU A 71 -2.02 11.40 10.04
C LEU A 71 -1.27 12.43 9.19
N ILE A 72 -1.38 13.72 9.52
CA ILE A 72 -0.66 14.80 8.83
C ILE A 72 0.87 14.64 8.84
N LYS A 73 1.40 13.84 9.76
CA LYS A 73 2.85 13.57 9.89
C LYS A 73 3.34 12.52 8.88
N THR A 74 2.44 11.69 8.37
CA THR A 74 2.80 10.55 7.50
C THR A 74 2.21 10.69 6.10
N VAL A 75 1.04 11.33 5.98
CA VAL A 75 0.34 11.53 4.72
C VAL A 75 0.00 13.01 4.55
N PRO A 76 0.52 13.68 3.50
CA PRO A 76 0.08 15.03 3.15
C PRO A 76 -1.42 15.09 2.88
N SER A 77 -2.13 16.08 3.46
CA SER A 77 -3.59 16.22 3.28
C SER A 77 -4.04 16.30 1.82
N ALA A 78 -3.19 16.88 0.95
CA ALA A 78 -3.45 16.94 -0.49
C ALA A 78 -3.51 15.54 -1.13
N ILE A 79 -2.66 14.61 -0.69
CA ILE A 79 -2.64 13.23 -1.22
C ILE A 79 -3.90 12.49 -0.80
N MET A 80 -4.25 12.53 0.49
CA MET A 80 -5.48 11.91 0.99
C MET A 80 -6.74 12.49 0.33
N THR A 81 -6.79 13.81 0.14
CA THR A 81 -7.91 14.48 -0.55
C THR A 81 -8.00 14.07 -2.02
N ASN A 82 -6.88 14.02 -2.72
CA ASN A 82 -6.83 13.63 -4.13
C ASN A 82 -7.16 12.14 -4.33
N ALA A 83 -6.70 11.24 -3.45
CA ALA A 83 -7.03 9.82 -3.51
C ALA A 83 -8.56 9.60 -3.44
N ARG A 84 -9.23 10.24 -2.47
CA ARG A 84 -10.70 10.21 -2.39
C ARG A 84 -11.38 10.82 -3.61
N TRP A 85 -10.81 11.90 -4.15
CA TRP A 85 -11.34 12.54 -5.35
C TRP A 85 -11.24 11.64 -6.59
N LEU A 86 -10.13 10.90 -6.75
CA LEU A 86 -9.95 9.94 -7.84
C LEU A 86 -11.02 8.84 -7.78
N TYR A 87 -11.26 8.23 -6.62
CA TYR A 87 -12.37 7.30 -6.44
C TYR A 87 -13.72 7.92 -6.78
N LYS A 88 -13.99 9.16 -6.32
CA LYS A 88 -15.23 9.86 -6.63
C LYS A 88 -15.42 10.12 -8.14
N ARG A 89 -14.34 10.48 -8.83
CA ARG A 89 -14.32 10.82 -10.26
C ARG A 89 -14.52 9.59 -11.13
N ASP A 90 -13.80 8.52 -10.84
CA ASP A 90 -13.66 7.37 -11.75
C ASP A 90 -14.61 6.22 -11.39
N THR A 91 -15.23 6.25 -10.21
CA THR A 91 -16.11 5.18 -9.73
C THR A 91 -17.37 5.73 -9.07
N CYS A 92 -18.27 4.84 -8.65
CA CYS A 92 -19.42 5.18 -7.81
C CYS A 92 -19.07 5.32 -6.32
N ILE A 93 -17.83 5.05 -5.90
CA ILE A 93 -17.41 5.07 -4.49
C ILE A 93 -17.38 6.49 -3.94
N ARG A 94 -17.88 6.66 -2.72
CA ARG A 94 -17.95 7.95 -2.01
C ARG A 94 -17.39 7.80 -0.59
N PHE A 95 -16.19 8.32 -0.39
CA PHE A 95 -15.64 8.52 0.96
C PHE A 95 -16.26 9.78 1.58
N VAL A 96 -16.91 9.64 2.73
CA VAL A 96 -17.61 10.73 3.41
C VAL A 96 -17.14 10.88 4.86
N PRO A 97 -16.98 12.11 5.39
CA PRO A 97 -16.70 12.28 6.81
C PRO A 97 -17.80 11.64 7.64
N ARG A 98 -17.42 10.76 8.57
CA ARG A 98 -18.35 10.09 9.47
C ARG A 98 -19.05 11.08 10.38
N THR A 99 -20.33 10.83 10.63
CA THR A 99 -21.14 11.51 11.65
C THR A 99 -21.56 10.53 12.77
N THR A 100 -22.44 9.58 12.45
CA THR A 100 -23.09 8.67 13.41
C THR A 100 -23.07 7.21 12.95
N GLU A 101 -22.52 6.94 11.76
CA GLU A 101 -22.48 5.63 11.15
C GLU A 101 -21.72 4.65 12.04
N LYS A 102 -22.30 3.47 12.25
CA LYS A 102 -21.68 2.41 13.06
C LYS A 102 -20.44 1.83 12.38
N ASP A 103 -20.55 1.58 11.08
CA ASP A 103 -19.51 0.98 10.25
C ASP A 103 -18.74 2.11 9.55
N TYR A 104 -17.43 2.17 9.72
CA TYR A 104 -16.58 3.22 9.15
C TYR A 104 -15.10 2.83 9.18
N ILE A 105 -14.29 3.47 8.32
CA ILE A 105 -12.83 3.33 8.37
C ILE A 105 -12.22 4.40 9.27
N ARG A 106 -11.27 4.03 10.12
CA ARG A 106 -10.42 4.95 10.89
C ARG A 106 -9.02 4.95 10.29
N ILE A 107 -8.64 6.07 9.69
CA ILE A 107 -7.35 6.25 9.02
C ILE A 107 -6.37 6.88 10.02
N PHE A 108 -5.25 6.21 10.28
CA PHE A 108 -4.32 6.62 11.34
C PHE A 108 -2.85 6.31 11.01
N PRO A 109 -1.89 7.02 11.62
CA PRO A 109 -0.46 6.79 11.38
C PRO A 109 0.06 5.61 12.21
N GLY A 110 -0.30 4.39 11.84
CA GLY A 110 0.22 3.17 12.47
C GLY A 110 1.65 2.84 12.05
N GLN A 111 2.08 1.61 12.31
CA GLN A 111 3.33 1.06 11.78
C GLN A 111 3.01 0.34 10.47
N GLY A 112 3.67 0.73 9.38
CA GLY A 112 3.38 0.22 8.04
C GLY A 112 2.05 0.71 7.44
N CYS A 113 1.79 0.22 6.25
CA CYS A 113 0.57 0.44 5.48
C CYS A 113 -0.21 -0.88 5.51
N TYR A 114 -1.48 -0.82 5.91
CA TYR A 114 -2.35 -2.00 5.91
C TYR A 114 -3.82 -1.65 6.08
N SER A 115 -4.67 -2.59 5.72
CA SER A 115 -6.11 -2.48 5.84
C SER A 115 -6.78 -3.86 5.96
N HIS A 116 -8.03 -3.89 6.37
CA HIS A 116 -8.87 -5.07 6.17
C HIS A 116 -9.36 -5.14 4.72
N VAL A 117 -9.71 -6.34 4.26
CA VAL A 117 -10.39 -6.50 2.98
C VAL A 117 -11.91 -6.39 3.13
N GLY A 118 -12.47 -5.31 2.58
CA GLY A 118 -13.89 -4.99 2.62
C GLY A 118 -14.39 -4.46 3.96
N LYS A 119 -15.70 -4.34 4.09
CA LYS A 119 -16.40 -3.85 5.28
C LYS A 119 -16.50 -4.95 6.35
N THR A 120 -15.75 -4.83 7.43
CA THR A 120 -15.77 -5.83 8.53
C THR A 120 -16.83 -5.54 9.60
N GLY A 121 -17.31 -4.30 9.66
CA GLY A 121 -18.32 -3.84 10.63
C GLY A 121 -17.71 -3.16 11.84
N GLY A 122 -18.42 -2.16 12.37
CA GLY A 122 -17.86 -1.27 13.40
C GLY A 122 -16.75 -0.35 12.84
N ALA A 123 -15.90 0.14 13.73
CA ALA A 123 -14.72 0.91 13.36
C ALA A 123 -13.61 -0.05 12.89
N GLN A 124 -13.16 0.07 11.65
CA GLN A 124 -12.05 -0.73 11.12
C GLN A 124 -10.81 0.14 10.82
N PRO A 125 -9.60 -0.32 11.19
CA PRO A 125 -8.38 0.44 10.96
C PRO A 125 -7.96 0.46 9.49
N VAL A 126 -7.39 1.59 9.05
CA VAL A 126 -6.55 1.73 7.86
C VAL A 126 -5.26 2.43 8.30
N SER A 127 -4.15 1.70 8.34
CA SER A 127 -2.86 2.23 8.74
C SER A 127 -2.17 2.89 7.55
N LEU A 128 -1.77 4.14 7.73
CA LEU A 128 -0.90 4.86 6.79
C LEU A 128 0.24 5.50 7.58
N GLY A 129 1.17 4.63 7.99
CA GLY A 129 2.37 4.98 8.72
C GLY A 129 3.42 5.75 7.92
N MET A 130 4.61 5.88 8.49
CA MET A 130 5.76 6.48 7.81
C MET A 130 6.08 5.69 6.53
N GLY A 131 6.26 6.38 5.41
CA GLY A 131 6.49 5.75 4.10
C GLY A 131 5.21 5.45 3.30
N CYS A 132 4.01 5.54 3.90
CA CYS A 132 2.74 5.29 3.20
C CYS A 132 2.17 6.51 2.46
N GLY A 133 2.84 7.66 2.56
CA GLY A 133 2.36 8.96 2.07
C GLY A 133 2.38 9.14 0.55
N TYR A 134 2.40 8.06 -0.24
CA TYR A 134 2.37 8.11 -1.71
C TYR A 134 0.96 7.89 -2.23
N MET A 135 0.62 8.51 -3.37
CA MET A 135 -0.73 8.41 -3.96
C MET A 135 -1.15 6.96 -4.21
N GLY A 136 -0.25 6.16 -4.80
CA GLY A 136 -0.50 4.74 -5.09
C GLY A 136 -0.81 3.96 -3.83
N THR A 137 0.04 4.07 -2.80
CA THR A 137 -0.14 3.41 -1.50
C THR A 137 -1.46 3.79 -0.83
N VAL A 138 -1.82 5.09 -0.79
CA VAL A 138 -3.10 5.50 -0.21
C VAL A 138 -4.29 4.92 -0.99
N ILE A 139 -4.24 4.89 -2.32
CA ILE A 139 -5.30 4.30 -3.14
C ILE A 139 -5.40 2.79 -2.90
N HIS A 140 -4.26 2.11 -2.78
CA HIS A 140 -4.12 0.68 -2.53
C HIS A 140 -4.78 0.27 -1.21
N GLU A 141 -4.44 0.92 -0.10
CA GLU A 141 -5.06 0.61 1.21
C GLU A 141 -6.56 0.90 1.26
N LEU A 142 -6.99 1.94 0.55
CA LEU A 142 -8.40 2.22 0.36
C LEU A 142 -9.08 1.15 -0.52
N ALA A 143 -8.37 0.55 -1.49
CA ALA A 143 -8.88 -0.55 -2.32
C ALA A 143 -9.08 -1.83 -1.48
N HIS A 144 -8.13 -2.16 -0.60
CA HIS A 144 -8.32 -3.21 0.39
C HIS A 144 -9.58 -2.96 1.21
N ALA A 145 -9.75 -1.76 1.79
CA ALA A 145 -10.96 -1.43 2.55
C ALA A 145 -12.26 -1.54 1.73
N LEU A 146 -12.20 -1.39 0.40
CA LEU A 146 -13.33 -1.56 -0.51
C LEU A 146 -13.64 -3.02 -0.84
N GLY A 147 -12.70 -3.94 -0.60
CA GLY A 147 -12.88 -5.38 -0.79
C GLY A 147 -12.03 -6.00 -1.88
N PHE A 148 -10.89 -5.39 -2.24
CA PHE A 148 -9.95 -5.98 -3.19
C PHE A 148 -8.79 -6.66 -2.46
N TYR A 149 -8.44 -7.86 -2.91
CA TYR A 149 -7.18 -8.53 -2.58
C TYR A 149 -6.12 -8.18 -3.62
N HIS A 150 -4.90 -8.68 -3.42
CA HIS A 150 -3.86 -8.51 -4.41
C HIS A 150 -4.15 -9.29 -5.71
N GLU A 151 -3.85 -8.65 -6.84
CA GLU A 151 -4.15 -9.20 -8.16
C GLU A 151 -3.32 -10.46 -8.45
N GLN A 152 -2.07 -10.55 -7.96
CA GLN A 152 -1.25 -11.74 -8.13
C GLN A 152 -1.78 -12.96 -7.38
N ASN A 153 -2.84 -12.86 -6.56
CA ASN A 153 -3.43 -13.99 -5.85
C ASN A 153 -4.71 -14.52 -6.49
N ARG A 154 -5.10 -14.00 -7.66
CA ARG A 154 -6.19 -14.58 -8.46
C ARG A 154 -5.94 -16.05 -8.76
N SER A 155 -7.03 -16.83 -8.76
CA SER A 155 -7.05 -18.24 -9.14
C SER A 155 -6.51 -18.54 -10.54
N ASP A 156 -6.55 -17.58 -11.47
CA ASP A 156 -6.01 -17.71 -12.82
C ASP A 156 -4.60 -17.13 -12.99
N ARG A 157 -3.92 -16.71 -11.91
CA ARG A 157 -2.59 -16.06 -12.00
C ARG A 157 -1.56 -16.89 -12.75
N ASP A 158 -1.60 -18.21 -12.63
CA ASP A 158 -0.58 -19.11 -13.20
C ASP A 158 -0.69 -19.21 -14.73
N GLU A 159 -1.77 -18.67 -15.33
CA GLU A 159 -1.88 -18.45 -16.78
C GLU A 159 -1.10 -17.21 -17.26
N TRP A 160 -0.77 -16.28 -16.35
CA TRP A 160 -0.20 -14.97 -16.66
C TRP A 160 1.17 -14.72 -16.02
N LEU A 161 1.45 -15.37 -14.89
CA LEU A 161 2.63 -15.17 -14.06
C LEU A 161 3.36 -16.50 -13.83
N THR A 162 4.67 -16.41 -13.67
CA THR A 162 5.49 -17.51 -13.15
C THR A 162 6.11 -17.05 -11.84
N ILE A 163 5.76 -17.73 -10.76
CA ILE A 163 6.35 -17.47 -9.45
C ILE A 163 7.64 -18.30 -9.32
N PHE A 164 8.77 -17.62 -9.27
CA PHE A 164 10.07 -18.23 -8.96
C PHE A 164 10.20 -18.38 -7.45
N TRP A 165 9.64 -19.47 -6.93
CA TRP A 165 9.60 -19.77 -5.49
C TRP A 165 10.97 -19.75 -4.83
N GLU A 166 12.02 -20.12 -5.56
CA GLU A 166 13.42 -20.08 -5.11
C GLU A 166 13.96 -18.67 -4.83
N ASN A 167 13.29 -17.63 -5.33
CA ASN A 167 13.67 -16.23 -5.13
C ASN A 167 12.86 -15.53 -4.04
N ILE A 168 11.90 -16.24 -3.41
CA ILE A 168 11.09 -15.68 -2.33
C ILE A 168 11.89 -15.74 -1.04
N LYS A 169 11.94 -14.62 -0.30
CA LYS A 169 12.55 -14.57 1.04
C LYS A 169 11.85 -15.58 1.95
N GLU A 170 12.62 -16.35 2.70
CA GLU A 170 12.08 -17.27 3.70
C GLU A 170 11.33 -16.50 4.79
N GLY A 171 10.17 -17.02 5.20
CA GLY A 171 9.26 -16.43 6.18
C GLY A 171 8.74 -17.46 7.16
#